data_AF-A0A383AKM7-F1
#
_entry.id   AF-A0A383AKM7-F1
#
_cell.length_a   1.000
_cell.length_b   1.000
_cell.length_c   1.000
_cell.angle_alpha   90.00
_cell.angle_beta   90.00
_cell.angle_gamma   90.00
#
_symmetry.space_group_name_H-M   'P 1'
#
loop_
_entity.id
_entity.type
_entity.pdbx_description
1 polymer ?
#
loop_
_entity_poly.entity_id
_entity_poly.type
_entity_poly.pdbx_seq_one_letter_code
_entity_poly.pdbx_strand_id
1 'polypeptide(L)'
;KKYGIFFPAISCTSITSFTPIVHCTTCHYNTLVIQHDAETCGKIGIGTASPGYSLEVKGTTGDSTILQKIWNTDTSWATEALVRAYSDSANGSSPAVDWGYFRGTNGNAQAGFIIKTGSYGATTTKLIVRCDGHVGIGTTTPGTETGAKLEVVRDNGEGQNTILALKGHDPDGDIGLNNTVDLDFFLWDTNTNNTTPQGRIGLVGNDPTGSQHLESGGNLAFYTSVECYTTLALCERMRIDPFGKVGINTT
;
A
#
# COMPACT_ATOMS: atom_id res chain seq x y z
N LYS A 1 -22.19 -33.37 22.63
CA LYS A 1 -22.13 -34.28 21.46
C LYS A 1 -21.22 -33.62 20.42
N LYS A 2 -20.03 -34.17 20.15
CA LYS A 2 -19.20 -33.73 19.02
C LYS A 2 -19.77 -34.42 17.78
N TYR A 3 -20.37 -33.66 16.87
CA TYR A 3 -20.70 -34.18 15.54
C TYR A 3 -19.41 -34.08 14.72
N GLY A 4 -18.68 -35.17 14.61
CA GLY A 4 -17.56 -35.28 13.67
C GLY A 4 -18.07 -35.87 12.37
N ILE A 5 -17.84 -35.18 11.25
CA ILE A 5 -18.00 -35.77 9.92
C ILE A 5 -16.76 -36.65 9.70
N PHE A 6 -16.95 -37.96 9.66
CA PHE A 6 -15.90 -38.94 9.39
C PHE A 6 -15.84 -39.17 7.88
N PHE A 7 -14.70 -38.87 7.25
CA PHE A 7 -14.48 -39.17 5.84
C PHE A 7 -13.68 -40.49 5.73
N PRO A 8 -14.21 -41.55 5.10
CA PRO A 8 -13.40 -42.71 4.77
C PRO A 8 -12.34 -42.32 3.74
N ALA A 9 -11.15 -42.92 3.82
CA ALA A 9 -10.12 -42.77 2.79
C ALA A 9 -10.64 -43.38 1.48
N ILE A 10 -10.91 -42.54 0.48
CA ILE A 10 -11.32 -42.97 -0.86
C ILE A 10 -10.07 -42.91 -1.75
N SER A 11 -9.62 -44.05 -2.26
CA SER A 11 -8.49 -44.12 -3.20
C SER A 11 -8.88 -43.56 -4.57
N CYS A 12 -7.99 -42.74 -5.14
CA CYS A 12 -8.21 -41.85 -6.29
C CYS A 12 -8.41 -42.53 -7.67
N THR A 13 -8.69 -43.83 -7.74
CA THR A 13 -8.66 -44.61 -9.00
C THR A 13 -10.05 -44.96 -9.58
N SER A 14 -11.16 -44.51 -8.99
CA SER A 14 -12.50 -44.98 -9.38
C SER A 14 -13.62 -43.94 -9.44
N ILE A 15 -13.31 -42.64 -9.57
CA ILE A 15 -14.34 -41.60 -9.70
C ILE A 15 -14.43 -41.15 -11.16
N THR A 16 -15.43 -41.64 -11.89
CA THR A 16 -15.73 -41.27 -13.28
C THR A 16 -16.81 -40.19 -13.41
N SER A 17 -17.39 -39.74 -12.30
CA SER A 17 -18.39 -38.66 -12.26
C SER A 17 -18.54 -38.11 -10.84
N PHE A 18 -18.47 -36.78 -10.70
CA PHE A 18 -18.68 -36.08 -9.43
C PHE A 18 -20.16 -35.96 -9.10
N THR A 19 -20.59 -36.55 -7.99
CA THR A 19 -21.77 -36.09 -7.24
C THR A 19 -21.28 -35.27 -6.04
N PRO A 20 -21.60 -33.98 -5.91
CA PRO A 20 -21.19 -33.19 -4.75
C PRO A 20 -21.77 -33.80 -3.45
N ILE A 21 -20.90 -34.08 -2.48
CA ILE A 21 -21.24 -34.80 -1.23
C ILE A 21 -21.99 -33.91 -0.22
N VAL A 22 -22.08 -32.59 -0.46
CA VAL A 22 -22.97 -31.68 0.29
C VAL A 22 -23.88 -30.96 -0.71
N HIS A 23 -24.97 -31.64 -1.09
CA HIS A 23 -26.04 -31.07 -1.91
C HIS A 23 -27.14 -30.53 -0.98
N CYS A 24 -27.21 -29.21 -0.79
CA CYS A 24 -28.40 -28.58 -0.21
C CYS A 24 -29.36 -28.26 -1.36
N THR A 25 -30.32 -29.13 -1.62
CA THR A 25 -31.27 -29.03 -2.75
C THR A 25 -32.25 -27.84 -2.66
N THR A 26 -32.21 -27.04 -1.59
CA THR A 26 -33.03 -25.84 -1.41
C THR A 26 -32.22 -24.54 -1.43
N CYS A 27 -30.90 -24.59 -1.58
CA CYS A 27 -30.04 -23.42 -1.71
C CYS A 27 -29.32 -23.48 -3.06
N HIS A 28 -29.63 -22.56 -3.99
CA HIS A 28 -29.07 -22.53 -5.35
C HIS A 28 -27.55 -22.26 -5.45
N TYR A 29 -26.77 -22.46 -4.39
CA TYR A 29 -25.33 -22.19 -4.37
C TYR A 29 -24.59 -23.24 -3.54
N ASN A 30 -23.59 -23.90 -4.13
CA ASN A 30 -22.67 -24.81 -3.42
C ASN A 30 -21.91 -24.02 -2.34
N THR A 31 -22.00 -24.42 -1.07
CA THR A 31 -21.43 -23.68 0.07
C THR A 31 -19.96 -24.02 0.36
N LEU A 32 -19.50 -25.23 0.02
CA LEU A 32 -18.11 -25.67 0.15
C LEU A 32 -17.83 -26.78 -0.86
N VAL A 33 -16.86 -26.57 -1.75
CA VAL A 33 -16.37 -27.59 -2.69
C VAL A 33 -14.95 -27.98 -2.29
N ILE A 34 -14.72 -29.27 -2.05
CA ILE A 34 -13.41 -29.87 -1.84
C ILE A 34 -13.12 -30.74 -3.07
N GLN A 35 -12.19 -30.30 -3.92
CA GLN A 35 -11.83 -31.05 -5.14
C GLN A 35 -10.57 -31.88 -4.91
N HIS A 36 -10.72 -33.19 -5.07
CA HIS A 36 -9.63 -34.17 -4.98
C HIS A 36 -9.77 -35.17 -6.14
N ASP A 37 -9.27 -34.82 -7.33
CA ASP A 37 -9.06 -35.75 -8.45
C ASP A 37 -7.61 -35.72 -8.95
N ALA A 38 -7.15 -36.81 -9.56
CA ALA A 38 -5.74 -37.06 -9.90
C ALA A 38 -5.07 -35.99 -10.78
N GLU A 39 -5.83 -35.06 -11.36
CA GLU A 39 -5.35 -33.98 -12.22
C GLU A 39 -5.43 -32.59 -11.55
N THR A 40 -6.22 -32.41 -10.48
CA THR A 40 -6.38 -31.11 -9.79
C THR A 40 -6.38 -31.15 -8.24
N CYS A 41 -6.10 -32.29 -7.62
CA CYS A 41 -6.15 -32.50 -6.15
C CYS A 41 -5.55 -31.35 -5.32
N GLY A 42 -6.40 -30.63 -4.58
CA GLY A 42 -5.93 -29.73 -3.51
C GLY A 42 -6.58 -28.34 -3.45
N LYS A 43 -7.72 -28.11 -4.13
CA LYS A 43 -8.38 -26.80 -4.12
C LYS A 43 -9.66 -26.79 -3.27
N ILE A 44 -9.86 -25.69 -2.54
CA ILE A 44 -11.08 -25.42 -1.76
C ILE A 44 -11.78 -24.20 -2.35
N GLY A 45 -13.03 -24.37 -2.78
CA GLY A 45 -13.89 -23.29 -3.25
C GLY A 45 -15.02 -22.99 -2.26
N ILE A 46 -15.21 -21.72 -1.90
CA ILE A 46 -16.38 -21.23 -1.14
C ILE A 46 -17.11 -20.22 -2.02
N GLY A 47 -18.38 -20.51 -2.35
CA GLY A 47 -19.17 -19.72 -3.29
C GLY A 47 -18.82 -19.95 -4.77
N THR A 48 -17.81 -20.77 -5.09
CA THR A 48 -17.39 -21.15 -6.45
C THR A 48 -17.30 -22.66 -6.61
N ALA A 49 -17.77 -23.19 -7.75
CA ALA A 49 -17.72 -24.62 -8.06
C ALA A 49 -16.45 -25.03 -8.83
N SER A 50 -15.69 -24.06 -9.34
CA SER A 50 -14.50 -24.30 -10.18
C SER A 50 -13.38 -23.35 -9.72
N PRO A 51 -12.75 -23.62 -8.56
CA PRO A 51 -11.71 -22.74 -8.03
C PRO A 51 -10.46 -22.74 -8.92
N GLY A 52 -9.98 -21.55 -9.28
CA GLY A 52 -8.73 -21.33 -10.00
C GLY A 52 -7.50 -21.54 -9.11
N TYR A 53 -7.62 -21.27 -7.81
CA TYR A 53 -6.53 -21.29 -6.82
C TYR A 53 -6.76 -22.35 -5.72
N SER A 54 -5.71 -22.66 -4.94
CA SER A 54 -5.79 -23.64 -3.83
C SER A 54 -6.86 -23.30 -2.79
N LEU A 55 -7.14 -22.00 -2.59
CA LEU A 55 -8.31 -21.52 -1.85
C LEU A 55 -8.90 -20.36 -2.64
N GLU A 56 -10.17 -20.47 -3.02
CA GLU A 56 -10.93 -19.39 -3.65
C GLU A 56 -12.24 -19.16 -2.89
N VAL A 57 -12.43 -17.95 -2.39
CA VAL A 57 -13.64 -17.52 -1.70
C VAL A 57 -14.23 -16.37 -2.49
N LYS A 58 -15.47 -16.52 -2.98
CA LYS A 58 -16.17 -15.45 -3.70
C LYS A 58 -17.56 -15.21 -3.12
N GLY A 59 -17.97 -13.95 -3.15
CA GLY A 59 -19.34 -13.56 -2.84
C GLY A 59 -20.30 -14.11 -3.90
N THR A 60 -21.50 -14.48 -3.48
CA THR A 60 -22.54 -15.00 -4.37
C THR A 60 -23.59 -13.96 -4.73
N THR A 61 -23.56 -12.77 -4.10
CA THR A 61 -24.40 -11.62 -4.41
C THR A 61 -23.52 -10.41 -4.78
N GLY A 62 -24.10 -9.43 -5.50
CA GLY A 62 -23.41 -8.18 -5.87
C GLY A 62 -23.27 -7.18 -4.72
N ASP A 63 -23.61 -7.58 -3.48
CA ASP A 63 -23.54 -6.71 -2.30
C ASP A 63 -22.15 -6.73 -1.66
N SER A 64 -21.79 -5.64 -0.99
CA SER A 64 -20.58 -5.53 -0.16
C SER A 64 -20.59 -6.57 0.96
N THR A 65 -19.97 -7.73 0.72
CA THR A 65 -19.92 -8.87 1.65
C THR A 65 -18.51 -9.05 2.21
N ILE A 66 -18.39 -9.29 3.52
CA ILE A 66 -17.12 -9.70 4.14
C ILE A 66 -16.87 -11.17 3.80
N LEU A 67 -15.92 -11.42 2.88
CA LEU A 67 -15.58 -12.79 2.44
C LEU A 67 -14.70 -13.55 3.44
N GLN A 68 -13.92 -12.83 4.24
CA GLN A 68 -13.02 -13.41 5.22
C GLN A 68 -13.02 -12.55 6.49
N LYS A 69 -13.31 -13.17 7.63
CA LYS A 69 -13.16 -12.56 8.95
C LYS A 69 -11.98 -13.21 9.66
N ILE A 70 -11.02 -12.38 10.04
CA ILE A 70 -9.84 -12.79 10.82
C ILE A 70 -9.91 -12.04 12.14
N TRP A 71 -9.79 -12.75 13.25
CA TRP A 71 -10.03 -12.19 14.57
C TRP A 71 -9.11 -12.80 15.61
N ASN A 72 -8.49 -11.94 16.43
CA ASN A 72 -7.80 -12.35 17.66
C ASN A 72 -8.73 -12.09 18.85
N THR A 73 -8.95 -13.10 19.68
CA THR A 73 -9.84 -13.01 20.85
C THR A 73 -9.20 -12.26 22.02
N ASP A 74 -7.90 -12.00 21.99
CA ASP A 74 -7.22 -11.22 23.01
C ASP A 74 -7.77 -9.79 23.06
N THR A 75 -8.25 -9.41 24.23
CA THR A 75 -8.83 -8.09 24.45
C THR A 75 -7.82 -7.04 24.92
N SER A 76 -6.55 -7.39 25.03
CA SER A 76 -5.48 -6.50 25.50
C SER A 76 -5.12 -5.45 24.44
N TRP A 77 -4.54 -4.34 24.89
CA TRP A 77 -3.92 -3.38 23.97
C TRP A 77 -2.64 -3.95 23.37
N ALA A 78 -2.18 -3.32 22.29
CA ALA A 78 -1.03 -3.75 21.49
C ALA A 78 -1.15 -5.16 20.91
N THR A 79 -2.39 -5.65 20.72
CA THR A 79 -2.69 -6.94 20.12
C THR A 79 -3.00 -6.83 18.64
N GLU A 80 -2.76 -7.93 17.92
CA GLU A 80 -2.86 -7.99 16.47
C GLU A 80 -3.66 -9.22 16.02
N ALA A 81 -4.35 -9.10 14.90
CA ALA A 81 -4.88 -10.24 14.14
C ALA A 81 -4.22 -10.24 12.76
N LEU A 82 -3.32 -11.19 12.52
CA LEU A 82 -2.41 -11.19 11.37
C LEU A 82 -2.65 -12.38 10.42
N VAL A 83 -2.38 -12.12 9.15
CA VAL A 83 -2.08 -13.13 8.12
C VAL A 83 -0.60 -13.04 7.80
N ARG A 84 0.05 -14.20 7.62
CA ARG A 84 1.47 -14.29 7.30
C ARG A 84 1.68 -14.91 5.92
N ALA A 85 2.61 -14.35 5.15
CA ALA A 85 3.21 -14.99 3.98
C ALA A 85 4.74 -14.99 4.06
N TYR A 86 5.35 -16.04 3.52
CA TYR A 86 6.80 -16.21 3.41
C TYR A 86 7.11 -17.24 2.29
N SER A 87 8.31 -17.15 1.71
CA SER A 87 8.86 -18.20 0.84
C SER A 87 9.94 -18.98 1.59
N ASP A 88 10.00 -20.28 1.34
CA ASP A 88 10.73 -21.23 2.19
C ASP A 88 12.25 -21.05 2.20
N SER A 89 12.86 -21.50 3.31
CA SER A 89 14.01 -22.42 3.29
C SER A 89 14.14 -23.13 4.66
N ALA A 90 13.12 -23.90 5.06
CA ALA A 90 13.08 -24.79 6.22
C ALA A 90 13.62 -24.20 7.56
N ASN A 91 12.71 -23.72 8.41
CA ASN A 91 12.90 -23.22 9.79
C ASN A 91 13.17 -21.71 9.93
N GLY A 92 12.09 -20.95 10.17
CA GLY A 92 12.07 -19.76 11.04
C GLY A 92 12.89 -18.54 10.63
N SER A 93 13.74 -18.65 9.62
CA SER A 93 14.72 -17.64 9.20
C SER A 93 14.41 -17.00 7.84
N SER A 94 13.29 -17.35 7.21
CA SER A 94 12.85 -16.69 5.98
C SER A 94 12.37 -15.26 6.24
N PRO A 95 12.60 -14.33 5.30
CA PRO A 95 11.85 -13.08 5.26
C PRO A 95 10.36 -13.35 5.31
N ALA A 96 9.65 -12.62 6.16
CA ALA A 96 8.22 -12.75 6.33
C ALA A 96 7.54 -11.38 6.16
N VAL A 97 6.32 -11.43 5.66
CA VAL A 97 5.39 -10.32 5.69
C VAL A 97 4.16 -10.74 6.47
N ASP A 98 3.79 -9.91 7.45
CA ASP A 98 2.51 -10.00 8.14
C ASP A 98 1.67 -8.78 7.80
N TRP A 99 0.37 -8.99 7.62
CA TRP A 99 -0.58 -7.90 7.51
C TRP A 99 -1.85 -8.22 8.26
N GLY A 100 -2.54 -7.17 8.70
CA GLY A 100 -3.80 -7.36 9.40
C GLY A 100 -4.19 -6.17 10.25
N TYR A 101 -4.90 -6.47 11.33
CA TYR A 101 -5.45 -5.46 12.23
C TYR A 101 -4.60 -5.32 13.48
N PHE A 102 -4.25 -4.09 13.81
CA PHE A 102 -3.65 -3.69 15.09
C PHE A 102 -4.70 -2.97 15.93
N ARG A 103 -4.80 -3.31 17.22
CA ARG A 103 -5.79 -2.71 18.12
C ARG A 103 -5.43 -1.32 18.65
N GLY A 104 -4.18 -0.89 18.52
CA GLY A 104 -3.68 0.33 19.16
C GLY A 104 -3.05 0.05 20.54
N THR A 105 -2.35 1.02 21.11
CA THR A 105 -1.65 0.89 22.41
C THR A 105 -2.43 1.46 23.58
N ASN A 106 -3.34 2.42 23.36
CA ASN A 106 -4.12 3.02 24.43
C ASN A 106 -5.51 3.57 24.00
N GLY A 107 -6.13 2.96 23.00
CA GLY A 107 -7.46 3.35 22.54
C GLY A 107 -7.72 2.96 21.08
N ASN A 108 -8.99 2.95 20.69
CA ASN A 108 -9.37 2.51 19.34
C ASN A 108 -8.89 3.48 18.24
N ALA A 109 -8.64 4.77 18.54
CA ALA A 109 -8.16 5.74 17.54
C ALA A 109 -6.80 5.37 16.91
N GLN A 110 -5.99 4.58 17.62
CA GLN A 110 -4.73 4.04 17.12
C GLN A 110 -4.87 2.69 16.41
N ALA A 111 -6.06 2.09 16.48
CA ALA A 111 -6.32 0.85 15.78
C ALA A 111 -6.29 1.06 14.28
N GLY A 112 -5.92 0.05 13.52
CA GLY A 112 -5.75 0.22 12.09
C GLY A 112 -5.25 -1.00 11.35
N PHE A 113 -5.06 -0.80 10.05
CA PHE A 113 -4.38 -1.75 9.20
C PHE A 113 -2.87 -1.59 9.34
N ILE A 114 -2.15 -2.70 9.44
CA ILE A 114 -0.70 -2.73 9.55
C ILE A 114 -0.08 -3.65 8.50
N ILE A 115 1.09 -3.26 8.01
CA ILE A 115 2.02 -4.12 7.29
C ILE A 115 3.29 -4.21 8.11
N LYS A 116 3.68 -5.44 8.43
CA LYS A 116 4.92 -5.77 9.12
C LYS A 116 5.82 -6.56 8.19
N THR A 117 7.09 -6.19 8.13
CA THR A 117 8.09 -6.95 7.40
C THR A 117 9.32 -7.12 8.28
N GLY A 118 10.13 -8.12 7.95
CA GLY A 118 11.41 -8.32 8.60
C GLY A 118 12.18 -9.48 8.01
N SER A 119 13.47 -9.49 8.30
CA SER A 119 14.34 -10.62 8.01
C SER A 119 14.21 -11.65 9.13
N TYR A 120 14.42 -12.93 8.82
CA TYR A 120 14.49 -14.00 9.81
C TYR A 120 13.21 -14.23 10.63
N GLY A 121 12.03 -14.13 10.00
CA GLY A 121 10.73 -14.42 10.63
C GLY A 121 10.25 -13.44 11.69
N ALA A 122 11.10 -12.50 12.12
CA ALA A 122 10.79 -11.43 13.07
C ALA A 122 10.35 -10.17 12.33
N THR A 123 9.05 -9.92 12.29
CA THR A 123 8.47 -8.76 11.59
C THR A 123 8.25 -7.58 12.55
N THR A 124 8.44 -6.36 12.03
CA THR A 124 8.12 -5.11 12.73
C THR A 124 7.20 -4.27 11.86
N THR A 125 6.34 -3.45 12.46
CA THR A 125 5.44 -2.56 11.71
C THR A 125 6.26 -1.58 10.89
N LYS A 126 6.08 -1.63 9.56
CA LYS A 126 6.72 -0.71 8.61
C LYS A 126 5.73 0.30 8.05
N LEU A 127 4.45 -0.09 7.92
CA LEU A 127 3.34 0.78 7.55
C LEU A 127 2.17 0.58 8.51
N ILE A 128 1.54 1.67 8.92
CA ILE A 128 0.26 1.66 9.62
C ILE A 128 -0.69 2.67 8.99
N VAL A 129 -1.97 2.28 8.84
CA VAL A 129 -3.09 3.16 8.49
C VAL A 129 -4.10 3.08 9.63
N ARG A 130 -4.14 4.11 10.46
CA ARG A 130 -5.04 4.19 11.62
C ARG A 130 -6.47 4.51 11.19
N CYS A 131 -7.44 4.09 12.00
CA CYS A 131 -8.85 4.34 11.76
C CYS A 131 -9.24 5.82 11.89
N ASP A 132 -8.40 6.64 12.53
CA ASP A 132 -8.52 8.11 12.56
C ASP A 132 -7.86 8.81 11.36
N GLY A 133 -7.38 8.03 10.38
CA GLY A 133 -6.88 8.50 9.09
C GLY A 133 -5.41 8.90 9.07
N HIS A 134 -4.62 8.63 10.12
CA HIS A 134 -3.18 8.85 10.09
C HIS A 134 -2.44 7.66 9.48
N VAL A 135 -1.44 7.95 8.65
CA VAL A 135 -0.58 6.97 7.98
C VAL A 135 0.86 7.15 8.47
N GLY A 136 1.48 6.05 8.90
CA GLY A 136 2.85 6.05 9.40
C GLY A 136 3.73 5.13 8.58
N ILE A 137 4.89 5.64 8.15
CA ILE A 137 5.98 4.84 7.57
C ILE A 137 7.18 4.95 8.50
N GLY A 138 7.67 3.81 8.99
CA GLY A 138 8.75 3.78 10.00
C GLY A 138 8.35 4.27 11.40
N THR A 139 7.05 4.51 11.64
CA THR A 139 6.49 4.84 12.96
C THR A 139 5.20 4.06 13.22
N THR A 140 4.96 3.70 14.48
CA THR A 140 3.72 3.05 14.94
C THR A 140 2.71 4.04 15.53
N THR A 141 3.09 5.31 15.68
CA THR A 141 2.27 6.35 16.33
C THR A 141 2.17 7.62 15.47
N PRO A 142 1.82 7.52 14.17
CA PRO A 142 1.75 8.69 13.31
C PRO A 142 0.73 9.70 13.83
N GLY A 143 1.08 10.98 13.74
CA GLY A 143 0.24 12.11 14.15
C GLY A 143 0.19 12.35 15.67
N THR A 144 0.77 11.46 16.49
CA THR A 144 0.78 11.66 17.96
C THR A 144 1.68 12.83 18.36
N GLU A 145 2.81 13.02 17.69
CA GLU A 145 3.74 14.12 17.98
C GLU A 145 3.43 15.37 17.16
N THR A 146 3.10 15.21 15.88
CA THR A 146 3.03 16.31 14.91
C THR A 146 1.60 16.71 14.52
N GLY A 147 0.61 15.85 14.77
CA GLY A 147 -0.75 15.98 14.20
C GLY A 147 -0.83 15.75 12.68
N ALA A 148 0.28 15.42 12.01
CA ALA A 148 0.32 15.26 10.56
C ALA A 148 -0.35 13.95 10.12
N LYS A 149 -1.20 14.02 9.08
CA LYS A 149 -1.90 12.84 8.52
C LYS A 149 -0.98 11.80 7.91
N LEU A 150 0.17 12.19 7.39
CA LEU A 150 1.23 11.29 6.94
C LEU A 150 2.50 11.61 7.70
N GLU A 151 3.08 10.62 8.35
CA GLU A 151 4.34 10.75 9.06
C GLU A 151 5.32 9.67 8.58
N VAL A 152 6.47 10.11 8.06
CA VAL A 152 7.56 9.24 7.62
C VAL A 152 8.74 9.46 8.55
N VAL A 153 9.03 8.46 9.37
CA VAL A 153 10.06 8.52 10.41
C VAL A 153 11.18 7.57 10.04
N ARG A 154 12.41 7.95 10.41
CA ARG A 154 13.59 7.10 10.21
C ARG A 154 13.67 6.04 11.31
N ASP A 155 14.16 4.86 10.96
CA ASP A 155 14.61 3.87 11.95
C ASP A 155 15.86 4.44 12.67
N ASN A 156 15.87 4.41 14.00
CA ASN A 156 16.87 5.06 14.84
C ASN A 156 18.29 4.46 14.64
N GLY A 157 19.32 5.29 14.40
CA GLY A 157 20.72 4.87 14.63
C GLY A 157 21.74 5.06 13.50
N GLU A 158 21.38 5.53 12.31
CA GLU A 158 22.33 5.69 11.20
C GLU A 158 22.37 7.15 10.71
N GLY A 159 23.56 7.69 10.44
CA GLY A 159 23.75 9.03 9.88
C GLY A 159 23.07 9.21 8.50
N GLN A 160 23.03 10.47 8.01
CA GLN A 160 22.39 10.94 6.75
C GLN A 160 21.69 9.87 5.87
N ASN A 161 20.41 9.59 6.18
CA ASN A 161 19.52 8.81 5.31
C ASN A 161 18.36 9.68 4.81
N THR A 162 18.03 9.57 3.53
CA THR A 162 16.91 10.27 2.88
C THR A 162 15.56 9.75 3.39
N ILE A 163 14.71 10.62 3.92
CA ILE A 163 13.34 10.27 4.37
C ILE A 163 12.38 10.12 3.20
N LEU A 164 12.43 11.07 2.26
CA LEU A 164 11.60 11.11 1.07
C LEU A 164 12.48 11.40 -0.14
N ALA A 165 12.48 10.47 -1.09
CA ALA A 165 13.10 10.67 -2.39
C ALA A 165 12.00 10.89 -3.43
N LEU A 166 12.06 12.03 -4.11
CA LEU A 166 11.24 12.32 -5.28
C LEU A 166 12.16 12.27 -6.49
N LYS A 167 11.77 11.52 -7.53
CA LYS A 167 12.59 11.34 -8.73
C LYS A 167 11.76 11.58 -9.99
N GLY A 168 12.17 12.55 -10.80
CA GLY A 168 11.81 12.62 -12.22
C GLY A 168 12.78 11.73 -12.99
N HIS A 169 12.26 10.82 -13.83
CA HIS A 169 13.07 9.91 -14.62
C HIS A 169 12.68 10.05 -16.08
N ASP A 170 13.64 10.39 -16.92
CA ASP A 170 13.51 10.36 -18.37
C ASP A 170 14.20 9.10 -18.90
N PRO A 171 13.44 8.11 -19.39
CA PRO A 171 14.02 6.86 -19.87
C PRO A 171 14.75 7.01 -21.22
N ASP A 172 14.49 8.08 -21.98
CA ASP A 172 14.85 8.18 -23.40
C ASP A 172 15.82 9.32 -23.76
N GLY A 173 16.35 10.09 -22.79
CA GLY A 173 17.27 11.20 -23.07
C GLY A 173 17.87 11.94 -21.88
N ASP A 174 18.59 13.02 -22.19
CA ASP A 174 19.28 13.94 -21.26
C ASP A 174 18.28 14.67 -20.34
N ILE A 175 18.71 15.08 -19.14
CA ILE A 175 17.89 15.85 -18.18
C ILE A 175 17.76 17.33 -18.62
N GLY A 176 16.84 17.58 -19.54
CA GLY A 176 16.50 18.89 -20.07
C GLY A 176 15.63 19.78 -19.16
N LEU A 177 15.25 20.95 -19.67
CA LEU A 177 14.49 21.98 -18.91
C LEU A 177 13.07 21.56 -18.52
N ASN A 178 12.53 20.49 -19.09
CA ASN A 178 11.18 19.99 -18.80
C ASN A 178 11.19 18.87 -17.76
N ASN A 179 12.37 18.38 -17.37
CA ASN A 179 12.52 17.33 -16.40
C ASN A 179 12.41 17.96 -15.01
N THR A 180 11.23 17.83 -14.40
CA THR A 180 10.97 18.37 -13.06
C THR A 180 10.67 17.27 -12.06
N VAL A 181 10.84 17.61 -10.78
CA VAL A 181 10.23 16.86 -9.69
C VAL A 181 9.70 17.85 -8.66
N ASP A 182 8.41 17.72 -8.34
CA ASP A 182 7.65 18.77 -7.70
C ASP A 182 6.92 18.28 -6.45
N LEU A 183 6.82 19.18 -5.46
CA LEU A 183 5.91 19.12 -4.33
C LEU A 183 4.86 20.21 -4.51
N ASP A 184 3.62 19.79 -4.74
CA ASP A 184 2.48 20.67 -5.00
C ASP A 184 1.65 20.93 -3.75
N PHE A 185 1.22 22.18 -3.60
CA PHE A 185 0.41 22.66 -2.49
C PHE A 185 -0.90 23.23 -3.02
N PHE A 186 -2.01 22.59 -2.64
CA PHE A 186 -3.37 23.00 -3.00
C PHE A 186 -4.12 23.55 -1.79
N LEU A 187 -4.88 24.62 -2.01
CA LEU A 187 -6.00 25.04 -1.15
C LEU A 187 -7.28 24.69 -1.89
N TRP A 188 -8.16 23.94 -1.25
CA TRP A 188 -9.36 23.38 -1.87
C TRP A 188 -10.59 23.66 -1.01
N ASP A 189 -11.67 24.07 -1.66
CA ASP A 189 -13.01 24.02 -1.08
C ASP A 189 -14.02 23.58 -2.17
N THR A 190 -15.31 23.52 -1.84
CA THR A 190 -16.34 23.06 -2.78
C THR A 190 -16.47 23.95 -4.03
N ASN A 191 -16.06 25.23 -3.97
CA ASN A 191 -16.21 26.19 -5.06
C ASN A 191 -14.85 26.62 -5.69
N THR A 192 -13.73 26.21 -5.09
CA THR A 192 -12.35 26.46 -5.49
C THR A 192 -11.69 25.11 -5.70
N ASN A 193 -11.87 24.55 -6.90
CA ASN A 193 -11.37 23.25 -7.32
C ASN A 193 -10.30 23.40 -8.42
N ASN A 194 -9.35 24.31 -8.20
CA ASN A 194 -8.32 24.60 -9.18
C ASN A 194 -7.45 23.36 -9.44
N THR A 195 -7.27 23.02 -10.72
CA THR A 195 -6.37 21.95 -11.15
C THR A 195 -4.90 22.38 -11.12
N THR A 196 -4.62 23.67 -10.99
CA THR A 196 -3.26 24.23 -10.80
C THR A 196 -2.99 24.45 -9.31
N PRO A 197 -1.84 24.01 -8.75
CA PRO A 197 -1.54 24.24 -7.34
C PRO A 197 -1.27 25.72 -7.07
N GLN A 198 -1.64 26.20 -5.88
CA GLN A 198 -1.36 27.57 -5.44
C GLN A 198 0.12 27.78 -5.08
N GLY A 199 0.82 26.72 -4.71
CA GLY A 199 2.26 26.73 -4.47
C GLY A 199 2.92 25.46 -4.98
N ARG A 200 4.17 25.58 -5.44
CA ARG A 200 5.01 24.43 -5.80
C ARG A 200 6.45 24.69 -5.40
N ILE A 201 7.11 23.65 -4.92
CA ILE A 201 8.56 23.60 -4.74
C ILE A 201 9.06 22.44 -5.57
N GLY A 202 10.05 22.67 -6.43
CA GLY A 202 10.54 21.63 -7.31
C GLY A 202 11.96 21.81 -7.76
N LEU A 203 12.52 20.73 -8.31
CA LEU A 203 13.75 20.79 -9.09
C LEU A 203 13.39 20.87 -10.57
N VAL A 204 14.16 21.64 -11.32
CA VAL A 204 14.10 21.72 -12.79
C VAL A 204 15.46 21.40 -13.36
N GLY A 205 15.52 20.51 -14.36
CA GLY A 205 16.74 20.21 -15.10
C GLY A 205 17.40 21.49 -15.64
N ASN A 206 18.73 21.44 -15.79
CA ASN A 206 19.52 22.62 -16.16
C ASN A 206 20.31 22.42 -17.46
N ASP A 207 19.86 21.52 -18.32
CA ASP A 207 20.57 21.22 -19.57
C ASP A 207 19.79 21.67 -20.81
N PRO A 208 19.99 22.90 -21.27
CA PRO A 208 19.42 23.36 -22.54
C PRO A 208 20.16 22.81 -23.77
N THR A 209 21.25 22.05 -23.60
CA THR A 209 22.18 21.69 -24.68
C THR A 209 22.43 20.20 -24.88
N GLY A 210 21.88 19.32 -24.03
CA GLY A 210 22.11 17.88 -24.10
C GLY A 210 23.53 17.46 -23.68
N SER A 211 24.06 18.10 -22.63
CA SER A 211 25.35 17.82 -22.02
C SER A 211 25.21 17.14 -20.66
N GLN A 212 25.80 15.95 -20.53
CA GLN A 212 25.92 15.19 -19.28
C GLN A 212 26.48 16.00 -18.09
N HIS A 213 27.33 16.99 -18.37
CA HIS A 213 27.82 17.88 -17.31
C HIS A 213 26.71 18.73 -16.69
N LEU A 214 25.77 19.21 -17.52
CA LEU A 214 24.66 20.05 -17.09
C LEU A 214 23.50 19.23 -16.50
N GLU A 215 23.38 17.96 -16.86
CA GLU A 215 22.44 17.00 -16.26
C GLU A 215 22.73 16.72 -14.77
N SER A 216 23.98 16.91 -14.35
CA SER A 216 24.39 16.76 -12.95
C SER A 216 23.92 17.95 -12.09
N GLY A 217 23.50 19.04 -12.73
CA GLY A 217 22.95 20.23 -12.09
C GLY A 217 21.42 20.21 -12.06
N GLY A 218 20.85 21.09 -11.24
CA GLY A 218 19.42 21.32 -11.21
C GLY A 218 19.15 22.65 -10.53
N ASN A 219 18.03 23.26 -10.90
CA ASN A 219 17.57 24.50 -10.31
C ASN A 219 16.52 24.17 -9.25
N LEU A 220 16.74 24.58 -7.99
CA LEU A 220 15.66 24.56 -7.00
C LEU A 220 14.80 25.79 -7.22
N ALA A 221 13.53 25.57 -7.54
CA ALA A 221 12.60 26.62 -7.90
C ALA A 221 11.35 26.61 -7.02
N PHE A 222 10.83 27.81 -6.76
CA PHE A 222 9.62 28.07 -6.00
C PHE A 222 8.63 28.79 -6.90
N TYR A 223 7.41 28.26 -6.96
CA TYR A 223 6.33 28.77 -7.80
C TYR A 223 5.13 29.16 -6.95
N THR A 224 4.46 30.22 -7.35
CA THR A 224 3.12 30.56 -6.86
C THR A 224 2.20 30.84 -8.03
N SER A 225 0.91 30.49 -7.89
CA SER A 225 -0.08 30.89 -8.88
C SER A 225 -0.26 32.40 -8.89
N VAL A 226 -0.44 33.00 -10.06
CA VAL A 226 -1.01 34.36 -10.12
C VAL A 226 -2.43 34.36 -9.56
N GLU A 227 -2.77 35.35 -8.74
CA GLU A 227 -4.09 35.51 -8.12
C GLU A 227 -5.13 35.97 -9.16
N CYS A 228 -5.39 35.13 -10.15
CA CYS A 228 -6.40 35.37 -11.19
C CYS A 228 -7.10 34.06 -11.52
N TYR A 229 -8.31 33.88 -11.01
CA TYR A 229 -9.09 32.64 -11.14
C TYR A 229 -9.37 32.25 -12.61
N THR A 230 -9.45 33.20 -13.53
CA THR A 230 -9.74 32.94 -14.95
C THR A 230 -8.50 32.62 -15.79
N THR A 231 -7.29 32.81 -15.26
CA THR A 231 -6.01 32.53 -15.93
C THR A 231 -4.98 32.01 -14.93
N LEU A 232 -5.34 30.94 -14.21
CA LEU A 232 -4.46 30.33 -13.20
C LEU A 232 -3.24 29.73 -13.89
N ALA A 233 -2.08 30.33 -13.63
CA ALA A 233 -0.79 29.87 -14.11
C ALA A 233 0.21 29.88 -12.95
N LEU A 234 1.02 28.83 -12.85
CA LEU A 234 2.18 28.82 -11.95
C LEU A 234 3.25 29.73 -12.53
N CYS A 235 3.70 30.68 -11.73
CA CYS A 235 4.83 31.54 -12.07
C CYS A 235 5.99 31.22 -11.15
N GLU A 236 7.18 31.07 -11.71
CA GLU A 236 8.41 30.98 -10.93
C GLU A 236 8.64 32.31 -10.21
N ARG A 237 8.87 32.26 -8.90
CA ARG A 237 9.11 33.45 -8.07
C ARG A 237 10.53 33.52 -7.55
N MET A 238 11.17 32.36 -7.36
CA MET A 238 12.52 32.27 -6.85
C MET A 238 13.21 31.04 -7.43
N ARG A 239 14.50 31.18 -7.75
CA ARG A 239 15.37 30.11 -8.24
C ARG A 239 16.70 30.13 -7.52
N ILE A 240 17.21 28.95 -7.16
CA ILE A 240 18.60 28.73 -6.76
C ILE A 240 19.25 27.89 -7.85
N ASP A 241 20.27 28.45 -8.51
CA ASP A 241 21.01 27.76 -9.57
C ASP A 241 22.04 26.76 -9.02
N PRO A 242 22.66 25.90 -9.87
CA PRO A 242 23.69 24.95 -9.43
C PRO A 242 24.95 25.58 -8.82
N PHE A 243 25.15 26.90 -9.01
CA PHE A 243 26.25 27.67 -8.41
C PHE A 243 25.84 28.33 -7.09
N GLY A 244 24.61 28.09 -6.62
CA GLY A 244 24.07 28.63 -5.37
C GLY A 244 23.59 30.09 -5.47
N LYS A 245 23.49 30.65 -6.68
CA LYS A 245 22.97 32.02 -6.85
C LYS A 245 21.45 32.00 -6.75
N VAL A 246 20.93 32.98 -6.01
CA VAL A 246 19.49 33.14 -5.79
C VAL A 246 18.96 34.27 -6.66
N GLY A 247 18.00 33.96 -7.54
CA GLY A 247 17.15 34.94 -8.23
C GLY A 247 15.79 35.04 -7.56
N ILE A 248 15.27 36.26 -7.36
CA ILE A 248 13.93 36.52 -6.82
C ILE A 248 13.22 37.49 -7.75
N ASN A 249 12.05 37.09 -8.24
CA ASN A 249 11.23 37.88 -9.17
C ASN A 249 12.00 38.33 -10.43
N THR A 250 13.05 37.58 -10.78
CA THR A 250 13.88 37.76 -11.96
C THR A 250 13.51 36.69 -12.97
N THR A 251 12.31 36.80 -13.53
CA THR A 251 12.13 36.54 -14.97
C THR A 251 12.36 37.84 -15.70
#